data_AF-A0A382CL19-F1
#
_entry.id   AF-A0A382CL19-F1
#
_cell.length_a   1.000
_cell.length_b   1.000
_cell.length_c   1.000
_cell.angle_alpha   90.00
_cell.angle_beta   90.00
_cell.angle_gamma   90.00
#
_symmetry.space_group_name_H-M   'P 1'
#
loop_
_entity.id
_entity.type
_entity.pdbx_description
1 polymer ?
#
loop_
_entity_poly.entity_id
_entity_poly.type
_entity_poly.pdbx_seq_one_letter_code
_entity_poly.pdbx_strand_id
1 'polypeptide(L)'
;MQSTNFQHLQNRWPQLYEHANSAEQYVHTDPHTAIIKLRCFAEQLVGTLYREFDLPCERNDGFFEKIKSSVFLEVVDKSILEKLNAIRILGNKALHE
;
A
#
# COMPACT_ATOMS: atom_id res chain seq x y z
N MET A 1 22.47 -3.41 -6.55
CA MET A 1 22.58 -2.10 -5.86
C MET A 1 21.68 -2.16 -4.64
N GLN A 2 22.16 -1.73 -3.46
CA GLN A 2 21.24 -1.50 -2.34
C GLN A 2 20.55 -0.17 -2.62
N SER A 3 19.25 -0.21 -2.89
CA SER A 3 18.47 0.99 -3.09
C SER A 3 18.22 1.67 -1.75
N THR A 4 18.34 2.99 -1.72
CA THR A 4 18.06 3.81 -0.53
C THR A 4 16.70 4.51 -0.61
N ASN A 5 15.92 4.24 -1.67
CA ASN A 5 14.69 4.96 -1.98
C ASN A 5 13.67 4.93 -0.82
N PHE A 6 13.58 3.80 -0.12
CA PHE A 6 12.62 3.61 0.97
C PHE A 6 13.26 3.58 2.36
N GLN A 7 14.57 3.83 2.48
CA GLN A 7 15.30 3.71 3.75
C GLN A 7 14.73 4.61 4.86
N HIS A 8 14.14 5.75 4.50
CA HIS A 8 13.46 6.66 5.43
C HIS A 8 12.28 6.01 6.18
N LEU A 9 11.64 4.99 5.58
CA LEU A 9 10.55 4.26 6.22
C LEU A 9 11.05 3.32 7.31
N GLN A 10 12.30 2.85 7.25
CA GLN A 10 12.83 1.78 8.10
C GLN A 10 12.72 2.11 9.60
N ASN A 11 12.96 3.36 9.98
CA ASN A 11 13.00 3.77 11.38
C ASN A 11 11.61 3.86 12.01
N ARG A 12 10.62 4.41 11.29
CA ARG A 12 9.27 4.66 11.84
C ARG A 12 8.26 3.59 11.43
N TRP A 13 8.41 3.02 10.24
CA TRP A 13 7.48 2.07 9.64
C TRP A 13 8.23 0.90 8.99
N PRO A 14 8.91 0.04 9.79
CA PRO A 14 9.76 -1.04 9.26
C PRO A 14 9.01 -2.03 8.36
N GLN A 15 7.72 -2.28 8.63
CA GLN A 15 6.90 -3.16 7.79
C GLN A 15 6.58 -2.55 6.42
N LEU A 16 6.37 -1.23 6.35
CA LEU A 16 6.24 -0.53 5.07
C LEU A 16 7.55 -0.56 4.30
N TYR A 17 8.68 -0.37 4.99
CA TYR A 17 10.00 -0.51 4.38
C TYR A 17 10.21 -1.89 3.75
N GLU A 18 9.87 -2.96 4.47
CA GLU A 18 10.10 -4.33 4.00
C GLU A 18 9.31 -4.65 2.71
N HIS A 19 8.04 -4.25 2.65
CA HIS A 19 7.21 -4.42 1.45
C HIS A 19 7.67 -3.54 0.29
N ALA A 20 8.02 -2.27 0.54
CA ALA A 20 8.48 -1.35 -0.50
C ALA A 20 9.83 -1.78 -1.09
N ASN A 21 10.79 -2.15 -0.23
CA ASN A 21 12.08 -2.67 -0.66
C ASN A 21 11.93 -3.96 -1.46
N SER A 22 11.08 -4.89 -1.00
CA SER A 22 10.78 -6.11 -1.75
C SER A 22 10.20 -5.79 -3.14
N ALA A 23 9.18 -4.93 -3.21
CA ALA A 23 8.57 -4.53 -4.48
C ALA A 23 9.60 -3.96 -5.47
N GLU A 24 10.49 -3.09 -4.99
CA GLU A 24 11.53 -2.49 -5.80
C GLU A 24 12.57 -3.50 -6.29
N GLN A 25 12.95 -4.48 -5.47
CA GLN A 25 13.87 -5.55 -5.88
C GLN A 25 13.32 -6.39 -7.04
N TYR A 26 12.00 -6.57 -7.09
CA TYR A 26 11.34 -7.40 -8.10
C TYR A 26 10.86 -6.61 -9.34
N VAL A 27 10.78 -5.27 -9.30
CA VAL A 27 10.13 -4.48 -10.37
C VAL A 27 10.71 -4.71 -11.79
N HIS A 28 12.00 -5.03 -11.89
CA HIS A 28 12.68 -5.29 -13.16
C HIS A 28 12.89 -6.78 -13.48
N THR A 29 12.70 -7.66 -12.51
CA THR A 29 13.02 -9.09 -12.64
C THR A 29 11.76 -9.96 -12.63
N ASP A 30 10.80 -9.62 -11.79
CA ASP A 30 9.52 -10.30 -11.65
C ASP A 30 8.42 -9.27 -11.31
N PRO A 31 7.85 -8.60 -12.33
CA PRO A 31 6.82 -7.58 -12.11
C PRO A 31 5.56 -8.15 -11.44
N HIS A 32 5.32 -9.46 -11.54
CA HIS A 32 4.21 -10.13 -10.90
C HIS A 32 4.38 -10.17 -9.38
N THR A 33 5.54 -10.64 -8.90
CA THR A 33 5.86 -10.56 -7.46
C THR A 33 5.92 -9.11 -7.00
N ALA A 34 6.44 -8.19 -7.82
CA ALA A 34 6.51 -6.77 -7.46
C ALA A 34 5.12 -6.17 -7.17
N ILE A 35 4.12 -6.43 -8.02
CA ILE A 35 2.76 -5.88 -7.81
C ILE A 35 2.06 -6.50 -6.60
N ILE A 36 2.30 -7.77 -6.30
CA ILE A 36 1.79 -8.41 -5.07
C ILE A 36 2.39 -7.74 -3.84
N LYS A 37 3.72 -7.48 -3.84
CA LYS A 37 4.39 -6.77 -2.73
C LYS A 37 3.94 -5.31 -2.60
N LEU A 38 3.71 -4.62 -3.72
CA LEU A 38 3.14 -3.27 -3.71
C LEU A 38 1.72 -3.25 -3.15
N ARG A 39 0.92 -4.29 -3.40
CA ARG A 39 -0.39 -4.41 -2.78
C ARG A 39 -0.29 -4.54 -1.26
N CYS A 40 0.56 -5.44 -0.75
CA CYS A 40 0.79 -5.55 0.70
C CYS A 40 1.28 -4.22 1.30
N PHE A 41 2.17 -3.51 0.60
CA PHE A 41 2.60 -2.17 0.99
C PHE A 41 1.41 -1.20 1.10
N ALA A 42 0.55 -1.14 0.08
CA ALA A 42 -0.59 -0.24 0.05
C ALA A 42 -1.63 -0.57 1.13
N GLU A 43 -1.89 -1.86 1.37
CA GLU A 43 -2.78 -2.33 2.44
C GLU A 43 -2.27 -1.87 3.81
N GLN A 44 -0.96 -2.03 4.06
CA GLN A 44 -0.35 -1.64 5.32
C GLN A 44 -0.21 -0.12 5.47
N LEU A 45 -0.01 0.60 4.37
CA LEU A 45 0.04 2.06 4.36
C LEU A 45 -1.31 2.62 4.77
N VAL A 46 -2.40 2.15 4.16
CA VAL A 46 -3.75 2.59 4.52
C VAL A 46 -4.08 2.24 5.96
N GLY A 47 -3.76 1.03 6.43
CA GLY A 47 -3.92 0.68 7.85
C GLY A 47 -3.14 1.60 8.80
N THR A 48 -1.94 2.00 8.40
CA THR A 48 -1.12 2.96 9.16
C THR A 48 -1.76 4.35 9.18
N LEU A 49 -2.24 4.87 8.05
CA LEU A 49 -2.91 6.17 7.98
C LEU A 49 -4.16 6.22 8.85
N TYR A 50 -4.98 5.16 8.83
CA TYR A 50 -6.15 5.06 9.70
C TYR A 50 -5.77 5.16 11.19
N ARG A 51 -4.67 4.54 11.60
CA ARG A 51 -4.19 4.59 12.99
C ARG A 51 -3.57 5.94 13.34
N GLU A 52 -2.75 6.52 12.48
CA GLU A 52 -2.07 7.80 12.76
C GLU A 52 -3.03 8.99 12.78
N PHE A 53 -4.13 8.92 12.02
CA PHE A 53 -5.15 9.97 11.96
C PHE A 53 -6.40 9.67 12.80
N ASP A 54 -6.40 8.56 13.56
CA ASP A 54 -7.55 8.12 14.38
C ASP A 54 -8.87 8.07 13.60
N LEU A 55 -8.82 7.56 12.36
CA LEU A 55 -9.98 7.51 11.48
C LEU A 55 -10.92 6.37 11.91
N PRO A 56 -12.24 6.60 11.89
CA PRO A 56 -13.20 5.54 12.18
C PRO A 56 -13.17 4.47 11.07
N CYS A 57 -13.11 3.20 11.47
CA CYS A 57 -13.27 2.06 10.59
C CYS A 57 -14.02 0.91 11.28
N GLU A 58 -14.73 0.12 10.50
CA GLU A 58 -15.36 -1.11 11.00
C GLU A 58 -14.31 -2.20 11.22
N ARG A 59 -14.58 -3.10 12.16
CA ARG A 59 -13.64 -4.18 12.54
C ARG A 59 -13.26 -5.09 11.37
N ASN A 60 -14.15 -5.22 10.39
CA ASN A 60 -13.97 -6.08 9.21
C ASN A 60 -13.65 -5.30 7.93
N ASP A 61 -13.37 -3.99 8.03
CA ASP A 61 -13.02 -3.21 6.85
C ASP A 61 -11.69 -3.67 6.25
N GLY A 62 -11.80 -4.27 5.07
CA GLY A 62 -10.69 -4.60 4.21
C GLY A 62 -10.08 -3.36 3.55
N PHE A 63 -9.07 -3.60 2.73
CA PHE A 63 -8.37 -2.54 2.02
C PHE A 63 -9.29 -1.71 1.12
N PHE A 64 -10.23 -2.37 0.43
CA PHE A 64 -11.14 -1.71 -0.49
C PHE A 64 -12.14 -0.81 0.22
N GLU A 65 -12.70 -1.31 1.32
CA GLU A 65 -13.65 -0.62 2.18
C GLU A 65 -13.03 0.65 2.75
N LYS A 66 -11.79 0.54 3.25
CA LYS A 66 -11.02 1.67 3.76
C LYS A 66 -10.77 2.76 2.72
N ILE A 67 -10.25 2.41 1.54
CA ILE A 67 -9.96 3.43 0.51
C ILE A 67 -11.22 4.05 -0.10
N LYS A 68 -12.39 3.41 0.05
CA LYS A 68 -13.67 3.92 -0.44
C LYS A 68 -14.42 4.74 0.60
N SER A 69 -14.03 4.67 1.87
CA SER A 69 -14.71 5.35 2.96
C SER A 69 -14.62 6.87 2.83
N SER A 70 -15.73 7.58 3.10
CA SER A 70 -15.78 9.05 2.98
C SER A 70 -14.72 9.74 3.84
N VAL A 71 -14.49 9.25 5.06
CA VAL A 71 -13.48 9.83 5.97
C VAL A 71 -12.06 9.73 5.41
N PHE A 72 -11.77 8.70 4.63
CA PHE A 72 -10.46 8.55 3.97
C PHE A 72 -10.35 9.44 2.72
N LEU A 73 -11.46 9.61 1.99
CA LEU A 73 -11.52 10.51 0.83
C LEU A 73 -11.38 11.98 1.20
N GLU A 74 -11.75 12.36 2.43
CA GLU A 74 -11.60 13.73 2.93
C GLU A 74 -10.16 14.07 3.35
N VAL A 75 -9.36 13.08 3.76
CA VAL A 75 -7.98 13.28 4.25
C VAL A 75 -6.89 13.01 3.21
N VAL A 76 -7.22 12.32 2.12
CA VAL A 76 -6.25 11.89 1.10
C VAL A 76 -6.57 12.51 -0.25
N ASP A 77 -5.55 13.08 -0.89
CA ASP A 77 -5.65 13.63 -2.24
C ASP A 77 -6.08 12.58 -3.27
N LYS A 78 -6.89 13.04 -4.24
CA LYS A 78 -7.39 12.20 -5.35
C LYS A 78 -6.27 11.44 -6.09
N SER A 79 -5.12 12.07 -6.28
CA SER A 79 -3.98 11.46 -6.99
C SER A 79 -3.39 10.25 -6.24
N ILE A 80 -3.40 10.27 -4.91
CA ILE A 80 -2.97 9.15 -4.06
C ILE A 80 -4.01 8.04 -4.13
N LEU A 81 -5.29 8.39 -4.05
CA LEU A 81 -6.40 7.45 -4.17
C LEU A 81 -6.39 6.71 -5.52
N GLU A 82 -6.11 7.41 -6.62
CA GLU A 82 -6.00 6.80 -7.95
C GLU A 82 -4.86 5.77 -8.01
N LYS A 83 -3.71 6.06 -7.41
CA LYS A 83 -2.58 5.11 -7.31
C LYS A 83 -2.93 3.90 -6.45
N LEU A 84 -3.54 4.10 -5.29
CA LEU A 84 -3.98 3.01 -4.42
C LEU A 84 -4.98 2.09 -5.12
N ASN A 85 -5.93 2.67 -5.88
CA ASN A 85 -6.88 1.91 -6.68
C ASN A 85 -6.21 1.14 -7.82
N ALA A 86 -5.24 1.74 -8.52
CA ALA A 86 -4.49 1.05 -9.56
C ALA A 86 -3.73 -0.16 -8.99
N ILE A 87 -3.04 0.01 -7.85
CA ILE A 87 -2.36 -1.08 -7.15
C ILE A 87 -3.34 -2.16 -6.73
N ARG A 88 -4.50 -1.80 -6.18
CA ARG A 88 -5.55 -2.75 -5.79
C ARG A 88 -6.03 -3.59 -6.97
N ILE A 89 -6.37 -2.95 -8.09
CA ILE A 89 -6.91 -3.65 -9.27
C ILE A 89 -5.86 -4.59 -9.87
N LEU A 90 -4.64 -4.09 -10.08
CA LEU A 90 -3.54 -4.88 -10.66
C LEU A 90 -3.08 -6.00 -9.71
N GLY A 91 -2.95 -5.71 -8.42
CA GLY A 91 -2.53 -6.69 -7.41
C GLY A 91 -3.58 -7.77 -7.15
N ASN A 92 -4.87 -7.44 -7.23
CA ASN A 92 -5.92 -8.47 -7.17
C ASN A 92 -5.86 -9.39 -8.39
N LYS A 93 -5.66 -8.82 -9.59
CA LYS A 93 -5.52 -9.61 -10.82
C LYS A 93 -4.36 -10.61 -10.72
N ALA A 94 -3.21 -10.14 -10.24
CA ALA A 94 -2.00 -10.95 -10.05
C ALA A 94 -2.10 -12.05 -8.96
N LEU A 95 -3.11 -12.05 -8.09
CA LEU A 95 -3.31 -13.18 -7.16
C LEU A 95 -4.14 -14.31 -7.77
N HIS A 96 -4.85 -14.04 -8.87
CA HIS A 96 -5.75 -14.99 -9.51
C HIS A 96 -5.17 -15.59 -10.80
N GLU A 97 -4.10 -14.99 -11.35
CA GLU A 97 -3.31 -15.51 -12.48
C GLU A 97 -2.17 -16.41 -12.00
#